data_AF-A0A0Q0KR06-F1
#
_entry.id   AF-A0A0Q0KR06-F1
#
_cell.length_a   1.000
_cell.length_b   1.000
_cell.length_c   1.000
_cell.angle_alpha   90.00
_cell.angle_beta   90.00
_cell.angle_gamma   90.00
#
_symmetry.space_group_name_H-M   'P 1'
#
loop_
_entity.id
_entity.type
_entity.pdbx_description
1 polymer ?
#
loop_
_entity_poly.entity_id
_entity_poly.type
_entity_poly.pdbx_seq_one_letter_code
_entity_poly.pdbx_strand_id
1 'polypeptide(L)'
;MQTHIQEIGNVSLYFIGDVYGRLDKLTELLTEIDFDIDDPESSIQFVKLVFCGNLLAKHTHNANSDHCDSASTDSQPEIEHLALLKMVKLLVDKGHAYCLLGQHEYEVIGWSKHHPITDNPYLEASSAPLFNQELQHSQALLFEWVDWFMALPIYMDFGHIRAIHACWDDKVITSLNAYLTDVASNDAQPNSLSQQFWPAAFDSQHPLNKLIATCLDYPTMTLTELHPHSALKVPVVIGHYPQDTYPDIINEQLVCINYNPAKQDYPLVSFAWHQGRKKSLDVESAQDAQMSLGEFCFIDQPSAEECIAEGTENLLDAIVSTLDTPQLDEAALIRLHDKVAISLCTEWDPLGIKQTMHARHPYQPLVKPVTQLALDQDTDKLTAYLAIVSRFQLETDNNNLENSSLKTAYKLTRLANNYL
;
A
#
# COMPACT_ATOMS: atom_id res chain seq x y z
N MET A 1 19.62 16.70 -25.64
CA MET A 1 19.71 17.04 -24.21
C MET A 1 19.23 15.84 -23.44
N GLN A 2 20.10 15.27 -22.62
CA GLN A 2 19.81 14.09 -21.80
C GLN A 2 18.95 14.51 -20.60
N THR A 3 17.99 13.67 -20.24
CA THR A 3 17.30 13.69 -18.95
C THR A 3 18.34 13.68 -17.82
N HIS A 4 18.16 14.52 -16.78
CA HIS A 4 19.02 14.47 -15.61
C HIS A 4 18.73 13.18 -14.82
N ILE A 5 19.75 12.34 -14.66
CA ILE A 5 19.68 11.13 -13.84
C ILE A 5 20.11 11.49 -12.41
N GLN A 6 19.20 11.30 -11.47
CA GLN A 6 19.47 11.45 -10.05
C GLN A 6 20.29 10.26 -9.57
N GLU A 7 21.58 10.51 -9.30
CA GLU A 7 22.42 9.53 -8.64
C GLU A 7 21.94 9.32 -7.20
N ILE A 8 21.81 8.04 -6.84
CA ILE A 8 21.47 7.60 -5.49
C ILE A 8 22.49 6.55 -5.07
N GLY A 9 22.89 6.59 -3.80
CA GLY A 9 23.77 5.58 -3.23
C GLY A 9 23.06 4.23 -3.11
N ASN A 10 23.67 3.30 -2.37
CA ASN A 10 23.10 1.98 -2.11
C ASN A 10 21.93 2.07 -1.09
N VAL A 11 20.83 2.67 -1.51
CA VAL A 11 19.61 2.91 -0.73
C VAL A 11 18.40 2.35 -1.47
N SER A 12 17.37 2.01 -0.70
CA SER A 12 16.05 1.67 -1.24
C SER A 12 15.24 2.94 -1.42
N LEU A 13 14.45 3.00 -2.49
CA LEU A 13 13.50 4.09 -2.73
C LEU A 13 12.12 3.64 -2.31
N TYR A 14 11.44 4.44 -1.47
CA TYR A 14 10.05 4.20 -1.10
C TYR A 14 9.21 5.30 -1.71
N PHE A 15 8.47 4.95 -2.76
CA PHE A 15 7.60 5.87 -3.46
C PHE A 15 6.27 5.97 -2.72
N ILE A 16 5.89 7.19 -2.34
CA ILE A 16 4.66 7.49 -1.59
C ILE A 16 3.73 8.26 -2.51
N GLY A 17 2.49 7.77 -2.63
CA GLY A 17 1.48 8.36 -3.50
C GLY A 17 0.94 9.70 -3.00
N ASP A 18 -0.18 10.09 -3.59
CA ASP A 18 -0.93 11.29 -3.17
C ASP A 18 -1.28 11.21 -1.67
N VAL A 19 -1.03 12.28 -0.90
CA VAL A 19 -1.18 12.26 0.58
C VAL A 19 -2.38 13.07 1.05
N TYR A 20 -2.78 14.12 0.30
CA TYR A 20 -3.99 14.90 0.55
C TYR A 20 -4.13 15.43 2.00
N GLY A 21 -3.04 15.88 2.62
CA GLY A 21 -3.05 16.42 3.98
C GLY A 21 -3.18 15.37 5.09
N ARG A 22 -3.17 14.07 4.77
CA ARG A 22 -3.30 12.95 5.72
C ARG A 22 -1.98 12.66 6.45
N LEU A 23 -1.62 13.55 7.36
CA LEU A 23 -0.42 13.40 8.20
C LEU A 23 -0.50 12.16 9.09
N ASP A 24 -1.70 11.85 9.60
CA ASP A 24 -2.00 10.62 10.33
C ASP A 24 -1.53 9.38 9.58
N LYS A 25 -1.94 9.24 8.31
CA LYS A 25 -1.60 8.09 7.47
C LYS A 25 -0.15 8.07 7.02
N LEU A 26 0.45 9.24 6.82
CA LEU A 26 1.88 9.30 6.58
C LEU A 26 2.65 8.79 7.80
N THR A 27 2.25 9.18 9.01
CA THR A 27 2.90 8.75 10.25
C THR A 27 2.76 7.24 10.47
N GLU A 28 1.57 6.69 10.20
CA GLU A 28 1.30 5.25 10.19
C GLU A 28 2.22 4.50 9.21
N LEU A 29 2.28 4.96 7.96
CA LEU A 29 3.15 4.37 6.95
C LEU A 29 4.63 4.44 7.33
N LEU A 30 5.09 5.58 7.85
CA LEU A 30 6.49 5.74 8.28
C LEU A 30 6.83 4.81 9.44
N THR A 31 5.89 4.56 10.34
CA THR A 31 6.04 3.58 11.43
C THR A 31 6.14 2.17 10.86
N GLU A 32 5.28 1.81 9.91
CA GLU A 32 5.26 0.48 9.26
C GLU A 32 6.60 0.17 8.58
N ILE A 33 7.19 1.14 7.89
CA ILE A 33 8.49 0.96 7.21
C ILE A 33 9.71 1.21 8.11
N ASP A 34 9.50 1.36 9.43
CA ASP A 34 10.52 1.67 10.43
C ASP A 34 11.38 2.87 10.01
N PHE A 35 10.75 3.98 9.64
CA PHE A 35 11.43 5.19 9.19
C PHE A 35 11.19 6.33 10.18
N ASP A 36 12.23 6.74 10.89
CA ASP A 36 12.21 7.86 11.82
C ASP A 36 13.42 8.77 11.59
N ILE A 37 13.16 10.07 11.45
CA ILE A 37 14.20 11.07 11.19
C ILE A 37 15.08 11.35 12.41
N ASP A 38 14.56 11.10 13.60
CA ASP A 38 15.21 11.37 14.87
C ASP A 38 15.82 10.09 15.49
N ASP A 39 15.50 8.91 14.95
CA ASP A 39 16.12 7.63 15.32
C ASP A 39 17.13 7.15 14.25
N PRO A 40 18.45 7.22 14.52
CA PRO A 40 19.47 6.74 13.60
C PRO A 40 19.49 5.22 13.43
N GLU A 41 18.89 4.44 14.33
CA GLU A 41 18.81 2.98 14.23
C GLU A 41 17.65 2.51 13.31
N SER A 42 16.74 3.42 12.97
CA SER A 42 15.66 3.17 12.00
C SER A 42 16.20 2.97 10.58
N SER A 43 15.32 2.61 9.65
CA SER A 43 15.62 2.43 8.22
C SER A 43 16.13 3.70 7.51
N ILE A 44 16.16 4.86 8.18
CA ILE A 44 16.58 6.16 7.65
C ILE A 44 17.96 6.16 6.95
N GLN A 45 18.89 5.31 7.37
CA GLN A 45 20.23 5.23 6.76
C GLN A 45 20.25 4.56 5.39
N PHE A 46 19.20 3.80 5.07
CA PHE A 46 19.15 2.92 3.91
C PHE A 46 17.93 3.14 3.02
N VAL A 47 17.06 4.07 3.39
CA VAL A 47 15.83 4.40 2.69
C VAL A 47 15.86 5.87 2.31
N LYS A 48 15.41 6.16 1.08
CA LYS A 48 14.99 7.49 0.68
C LYS A 48 13.53 7.45 0.27
N LEU A 49 12.77 8.42 0.76
CA LEU A 49 11.36 8.58 0.39
C LEU A 49 11.24 9.34 -0.93
N VAL A 50 10.22 9.04 -1.72
CA VAL A 50 9.90 9.76 -2.97
C VAL A 50 8.41 10.08 -2.97
N PHE A 51 8.04 11.31 -2.61
CA PHE A 51 6.65 11.76 -2.66
C PHE A 51 6.24 12.08 -4.11
N CYS A 52 5.18 11.45 -4.60
CA CYS A 52 4.74 11.56 -6.00
C CYS A 52 3.76 12.72 -6.26
N GLY A 53 3.76 13.76 -5.41
CA GLY A 53 2.92 14.95 -5.52
C GLY A 53 1.57 14.82 -4.81
N ASN A 54 0.71 15.83 -4.96
CA ASN A 54 -0.63 15.90 -4.35
C ASN A 54 -0.57 15.71 -2.82
N LEU A 55 0.27 16.52 -2.18
CA LEU A 55 0.31 16.65 -0.72
C LEU A 55 -0.92 17.39 -0.20
N LEU A 56 -1.51 18.25 -1.03
CA LEU A 56 -2.69 19.05 -0.71
C LEU A 56 -3.99 18.34 -1.08
N ALA A 57 -5.04 18.46 -0.28
CA ALA A 57 -6.39 18.05 -0.64
C ALA A 57 -7.08 19.15 -1.46
N LYS A 58 -7.90 18.73 -2.44
CA LYS A 58 -8.69 19.64 -3.28
C LYS A 58 -9.89 20.22 -2.54
N HIS A 59 -10.52 19.41 -1.70
CA HIS A 59 -11.76 19.73 -0.98
C HIS A 59 -11.72 19.20 0.45
N THR A 60 -12.54 19.78 1.32
CA THR A 60 -12.85 19.16 2.61
C THR A 60 -13.64 17.87 2.37
N HIS A 61 -13.56 16.90 3.26
CA HIS A 61 -14.21 15.58 3.12
C HIS A 61 -15.73 15.63 2.87
N ASN A 62 -16.38 16.79 3.07
CA ASN A 62 -17.83 16.98 2.89
C ASN A 62 -18.28 17.29 1.46
N ALA A 63 -17.38 17.43 0.48
CA ALA A 63 -17.77 18.06 -0.79
C ALA A 63 -18.31 17.14 -1.89
N ASN A 64 -18.15 15.81 -1.84
CA ASN A 64 -18.70 14.88 -2.85
C ASN A 64 -18.80 13.44 -2.34
N SER A 65 -19.60 13.19 -1.30
CA SER A 65 -20.13 11.84 -1.03
C SER A 65 -21.37 11.60 -1.90
N ASP A 66 -21.20 11.58 -3.22
CA ASP A 66 -22.21 10.96 -4.07
C ASP A 66 -22.10 9.45 -3.85
N HIS A 67 -22.93 8.93 -2.96
CA HIS A 67 -23.06 7.54 -2.47
C HIS A 67 -22.18 7.21 -1.26
N CYS A 68 -22.65 7.43 -0.03
CA CYS A 68 -23.33 6.39 0.75
C CYS A 68 -23.79 6.91 2.13
N ASP A 69 -25.00 6.45 2.47
CA ASP A 69 -25.72 6.31 3.73
C ASP A 69 -25.33 7.11 4.99
N SER A 70 -26.40 7.68 5.55
CA SER A 70 -26.51 8.21 6.90
C SER A 70 -26.00 7.25 7.97
N ALA A 71 -25.30 7.84 8.94
CA ALA A 71 -25.05 7.37 10.31
C ALA A 71 -23.74 6.61 10.56
N SER A 72 -22.64 7.36 10.64
CA SER A 72 -21.71 7.22 11.77
C SER A 72 -21.31 8.61 12.27
N THR A 73 -21.33 8.77 13.59
CA THR A 73 -20.73 9.91 14.31
C THR A 73 -19.24 9.67 14.52
N ASP A 74 -18.55 9.19 13.49
CA ASP A 74 -17.11 9.04 13.52
C ASP A 74 -16.45 10.34 13.09
N SER A 75 -15.45 10.75 13.87
CA SER A 75 -14.61 11.91 13.64
C SER A 75 -14.17 11.97 12.19
N GLN A 76 -14.56 13.04 11.48
CA GLN A 76 -14.11 13.26 10.11
C GLN A 76 -12.58 13.21 10.07
N PRO A 77 -11.97 12.54 9.08
CA PRO A 77 -10.52 12.50 8.98
C PRO A 77 -9.96 13.93 8.92
N GLU A 78 -8.96 14.21 9.75
CA GLU A 78 -8.38 15.55 9.88
C GLU A 78 -7.40 15.80 8.73
N ILE A 79 -7.54 16.95 8.07
CA ILE A 79 -6.65 17.41 7.00
C ILE A 79 -5.65 18.39 7.62
N GLU A 80 -4.37 18.05 7.60
CA GLU A 80 -3.30 18.80 8.26
C GLU A 80 -2.23 19.31 7.27
N HIS A 81 -2.64 20.08 6.25
CA HIS A 81 -1.73 20.53 5.18
C HIS A 81 -0.43 21.14 5.70
N LEU A 82 -0.48 22.11 6.61
CA LEU A 82 0.72 22.80 7.08
C LEU A 82 1.67 21.89 7.85
N ALA A 83 1.16 20.97 8.67
CA ALA A 83 2.01 20.06 9.45
C ALA A 83 2.65 19.03 8.52
N LEU A 84 1.87 18.45 7.60
CA LEU A 84 2.36 17.55 6.55
C LEU A 84 3.44 18.22 5.70
N LEU A 85 3.17 19.41 5.15
CA LEU A 85 4.12 20.14 4.31
C LEU A 85 5.42 20.45 5.04
N LYS A 86 5.36 20.86 6.33
CA LYS A 86 6.56 21.09 7.15
C LYS A 86 7.38 19.81 7.33
N MET A 87 6.72 18.68 7.59
CA MET A 87 7.36 17.37 7.72
C MET A 87 8.05 16.96 6.42
N VAL A 88 7.32 16.97 5.29
CA VAL A 88 7.86 16.59 3.97
C VAL A 88 8.99 17.52 3.55
N LYS A 89 8.83 18.83 3.72
CA LYS A 89 9.89 19.80 3.42
C LYS A 89 11.13 19.58 4.27
N LEU A 90 10.99 19.30 5.57
CA LEU A 90 12.11 18.97 6.46
C LEU A 90 12.87 17.73 5.98
N LEU A 91 12.15 16.68 5.56
CA LEU A 91 12.74 15.45 5.02
C LEU A 91 13.51 15.72 3.72
N VAL A 92 12.95 16.54 2.84
CA VAL A 92 13.60 16.96 1.59
C VAL A 92 14.85 17.80 1.88
N ASP A 93 14.73 18.81 2.75
CA ASP A 93 15.83 19.73 3.09
C ASP A 93 17.00 18.99 3.77
N LYS A 94 16.72 17.95 4.55
CA LYS A 94 17.74 17.06 5.16
C LYS A 94 18.26 15.98 4.20
N GLY A 95 17.72 15.87 2.98
CA GLY A 95 18.18 14.94 1.95
C GLY A 95 17.67 13.49 2.10
N HIS A 96 16.69 13.26 2.97
CA HIS A 96 16.05 11.97 3.22
C HIS A 96 14.88 11.67 2.28
N ALA A 97 14.34 12.69 1.62
CA ALA A 97 13.24 12.55 0.68
C ALA A 97 13.46 13.35 -0.61
N TYR A 98 12.75 12.93 -1.65
CA TYR A 98 12.45 13.72 -2.84
C TYR A 98 10.94 13.97 -2.90
N CYS A 99 10.52 15.05 -3.55
CA CYS A 99 9.10 15.36 -3.72
C CYS A 99 8.85 15.91 -5.11
N LEU A 100 7.92 15.31 -5.85
CA LEU A 100 7.45 15.78 -7.14
C LEU A 100 6.41 16.88 -6.97
N LEU A 101 6.27 17.73 -7.98
CA LEU A 101 5.12 18.59 -8.13
C LEU A 101 3.89 17.76 -8.49
N GLY A 102 2.80 17.89 -7.73
CA GLY A 102 1.49 17.33 -8.07
C GLY A 102 0.56 18.33 -8.75
N GLN A 103 -0.59 17.84 -9.19
CA GLN A 103 -1.66 18.65 -9.77
C GLN A 103 -2.18 19.71 -8.79
N HIS A 104 -2.39 19.35 -7.52
CA HIS A 104 -2.98 20.25 -6.54
C HIS A 104 -2.02 21.38 -6.15
N GLU A 105 -0.73 21.09 -6.02
CA GLU A 105 0.29 22.14 -5.84
C GLU A 105 0.34 23.06 -7.07
N TYR A 106 0.22 22.51 -8.28
CA TYR A 106 0.15 23.29 -9.52
C TYR A 106 -1.07 24.22 -9.60
N GLU A 107 -2.26 23.74 -9.18
CA GLU A 107 -3.48 24.56 -9.07
C GLU A 107 -3.29 25.73 -8.08
N VAL A 108 -2.65 25.49 -6.93
CA VAL A 108 -2.32 26.53 -5.94
C VAL A 108 -1.38 27.59 -6.52
N ILE A 109 -0.35 27.19 -7.27
CA ILE A 109 0.55 28.13 -7.95
C ILE A 109 -0.25 29.00 -8.93
N GLY A 110 -1.08 28.37 -9.77
CA GLY A 110 -1.86 29.07 -10.80
C GLY A 110 -2.88 30.05 -10.21
N TRP A 111 -3.46 29.72 -9.06
CA TRP A 111 -4.36 30.62 -8.34
C TRP A 111 -3.61 31.79 -7.66
N SER A 112 -2.39 31.56 -7.19
CA SER A 112 -1.66 32.52 -6.35
C SER A 112 -0.83 33.53 -7.14
N LYS A 113 -0.29 33.13 -8.30
CA LYS A 113 0.62 33.96 -9.09
C LYS A 113 -0.11 34.66 -10.25
N HIS A 114 0.44 35.80 -10.62
CA HIS A 114 -0.08 36.68 -11.68
C HIS A 114 0.94 36.82 -12.80
N HIS A 115 0.45 37.06 -14.01
CA HIS A 115 1.27 37.25 -15.19
C HIS A 115 2.07 38.56 -15.09
N PRO A 116 3.41 38.52 -15.29
CA PRO A 116 4.28 39.65 -14.96
C PRO A 116 4.05 40.90 -15.82
N ILE A 117 3.37 40.78 -16.97
CA ILE A 117 3.10 41.90 -17.89
C ILE A 117 1.65 42.39 -17.78
N THR A 118 0.69 41.47 -17.65
CA THR A 118 -0.74 41.79 -17.72
C THR A 118 -1.37 41.90 -16.34
N ASP A 119 -0.69 41.41 -15.31
CA ASP A 119 -1.17 41.33 -13.93
C ASP A 119 -2.50 40.55 -13.78
N ASN A 120 -2.82 39.69 -14.75
CA ASN A 120 -3.93 38.76 -14.65
C ASN A 120 -3.49 37.51 -13.87
N PRO A 121 -4.36 36.88 -13.07
CA PRO A 121 -4.03 35.59 -12.44
C PRO A 121 -3.71 34.54 -13.51
N TYR A 122 -2.83 33.59 -13.19
CA TYR A 122 -2.52 32.51 -14.12
C TYR A 122 -3.71 31.57 -14.35
N LEU A 123 -4.51 31.31 -13.32
CA LEU A 123 -5.77 30.57 -13.42
C LEU A 123 -6.95 31.44 -13.02
N GLU A 124 -7.90 31.59 -13.93
CA GLU A 124 -9.24 32.12 -13.63
C GLU A 124 -10.17 30.95 -13.29
N ALA A 125 -10.16 30.49 -12.04
CA ALA A 125 -11.12 29.49 -11.55
C ALA A 125 -12.31 30.14 -10.81
N SER A 126 -13.41 29.40 -10.70
CA SER A 126 -14.61 29.84 -9.98
C SER A 126 -14.44 29.82 -8.46
N SER A 127 -13.47 29.08 -7.93
CA SER A 127 -13.20 28.93 -6.50
C SER A 127 -11.72 28.70 -6.23
N ALA A 128 -11.21 29.33 -5.17
CA ALA A 128 -9.84 29.12 -4.71
C ALA A 128 -9.63 27.67 -4.23
N PRO A 129 -8.45 27.05 -4.46
CA PRO A 129 -8.08 25.79 -3.84
C PRO A 129 -8.19 25.86 -2.30
N LEU A 130 -8.46 24.72 -1.65
CA LEU A 130 -8.65 24.66 -0.19
C LEU A 130 -7.47 25.28 0.58
N PHE A 131 -6.24 24.96 0.20
CA PHE A 131 -5.03 25.52 0.83
C PHE A 131 -4.94 27.05 0.73
N ASN A 132 -5.37 27.63 -0.40
CA ASN A 132 -5.46 29.09 -0.55
C ASN A 132 -6.50 29.70 0.40
N GLN A 133 -7.62 29.01 0.63
CA GLN A 133 -8.66 29.45 1.57
C GLN A 133 -8.18 29.37 3.02
N GLU A 134 -7.48 28.29 3.38
CA GLU A 134 -6.87 28.11 4.72
C GLU A 134 -5.89 29.24 5.05
N LEU A 135 -5.08 29.65 4.08
CA LEU A 135 -4.05 30.68 4.25
C LEU A 135 -4.47 32.09 3.79
N GLN A 136 -5.77 32.35 3.57
CA GLN A 136 -6.25 33.64 3.08
C GLN A 136 -5.85 34.84 3.96
N HIS A 137 -5.62 34.62 5.26
CA HIS A 137 -5.18 35.63 6.21
C HIS A 137 -3.66 35.64 6.46
N SER A 138 -2.91 34.76 5.81
CA SER A 138 -1.46 34.58 5.97
C SER A 138 -0.75 34.53 4.60
N GLN A 139 -0.94 35.58 3.80
CA GLN A 139 -0.49 35.62 2.41
C GLN A 139 1.04 35.45 2.25
N ALA A 140 1.84 35.93 3.21
CA ALA A 140 3.28 35.72 3.21
C ALA A 140 3.63 34.22 3.30
N LEU A 141 2.99 33.49 4.23
CA LEU A 141 3.17 32.04 4.38
C LEU A 141 2.67 31.28 3.15
N LEU A 142 1.55 31.70 2.56
CA LEU A 142 1.08 31.12 1.30
C LEU A 142 2.14 31.26 0.21
N PHE A 143 2.75 32.44 0.06
CA PHE A 143 3.77 32.66 -0.96
C PHE A 143 5.06 31.89 -0.70
N GLU A 144 5.46 31.70 0.57
CA GLU A 144 6.58 30.82 0.92
C GLU A 144 6.34 29.38 0.42
N TRP A 145 5.13 28.85 0.61
CA TRP A 145 4.77 27.52 0.10
C TRP A 145 4.65 27.48 -1.41
N VAL A 146 4.07 28.51 -2.04
CA VAL A 146 4.00 28.61 -3.51
C VAL A 146 5.40 28.62 -4.11
N ASP A 147 6.35 29.35 -3.53
CA ASP A 147 7.73 29.37 -3.99
C ASP A 147 8.39 27.99 -3.84
N TRP A 148 8.11 27.26 -2.74
CA TRP A 148 8.56 25.87 -2.60
C TRP A 148 7.90 24.93 -3.63
N PHE A 149 6.61 25.06 -3.92
CA PHE A 149 5.95 24.26 -4.96
C PHE A 149 6.56 24.53 -6.34
N MET A 150 6.86 25.80 -6.65
CA MET A 150 7.51 26.16 -7.91
C MET A 150 8.94 25.61 -8.04
N ALA A 151 9.56 25.21 -6.93
CA ALA A 151 10.87 24.59 -6.87
C ALA A 151 10.86 23.07 -7.10
N LEU A 152 9.70 22.43 -7.04
CA LEU A 152 9.59 20.97 -7.11
C LEU A 152 9.82 20.44 -8.54
N PRO A 153 10.51 19.30 -8.69
CA PRO A 153 10.72 18.63 -9.97
C PRO A 153 9.41 18.15 -10.58
N ILE A 154 9.31 18.22 -11.91
CA ILE A 154 8.17 17.65 -12.64
C ILE A 154 8.26 16.11 -12.69
N TYR A 155 9.48 15.58 -12.78
CA TYR A 155 9.76 14.15 -12.80
C TYR A 155 11.12 13.84 -12.18
N MET A 156 11.31 12.58 -11.77
CA MET A 156 12.57 12.03 -11.30
C MET A 156 12.98 10.84 -12.16
N ASP A 157 14.25 10.77 -12.53
CA ASP A 157 14.86 9.63 -13.22
C ASP A 157 16.02 9.11 -12.39
N PHE A 158 15.90 7.91 -11.82
CA PHE A 158 16.96 7.24 -11.05
C PHE A 158 17.74 6.22 -11.90
N GLY A 159 17.58 6.27 -13.23
CA GLY A 159 18.23 5.42 -14.21
C GLY A 159 17.48 4.11 -14.48
N HIS A 160 17.16 3.35 -13.43
CA HIS A 160 16.48 2.05 -13.51
C HIS A 160 15.03 2.10 -13.03
N ILE A 161 14.60 3.22 -12.46
CA ILE A 161 13.22 3.52 -12.11
C ILE A 161 13.00 5.02 -12.19
N ARG A 162 11.79 5.44 -12.52
CA ARG A 162 11.38 6.84 -12.68
C ARG A 162 10.12 7.12 -11.88
N ALA A 163 9.89 8.38 -11.57
CA ALA A 163 8.62 8.84 -11.03
C ALA A 163 8.13 10.11 -11.71
N ILE A 164 6.83 10.18 -11.93
CA ILE A 164 6.10 11.36 -12.44
C ILE A 164 4.70 11.35 -11.83
N HIS A 165 4.06 12.50 -11.68
CA HIS A 165 2.75 12.53 -11.00
C HIS A 165 1.66 11.74 -11.75
N ALA A 166 1.45 12.02 -13.05
CA ALA A 166 0.39 11.37 -13.83
C ALA A 166 0.90 10.54 -15.01
N CYS A 167 1.57 11.14 -16.01
CA CYS A 167 1.93 10.43 -17.24
C CYS A 167 3.34 10.70 -17.73
N TRP A 168 4.05 9.61 -18.05
CA TRP A 168 5.37 9.62 -18.66
C TRP A 168 5.23 9.32 -20.15
N ASP A 169 5.52 10.31 -20.99
CA ASP A 169 5.65 10.17 -22.44
C ASP A 169 7.04 10.66 -22.85
N ASP A 170 7.87 9.79 -23.42
CA ASP A 170 9.24 10.13 -23.82
C ASP A 170 9.30 11.36 -24.75
N LYS A 171 8.29 11.58 -25.61
CA LYS A 171 8.22 12.76 -26.50
C LYS A 171 7.90 14.02 -25.71
N VAL A 172 7.02 13.92 -24.72
CA VAL A 172 6.68 15.02 -23.82
C VAL A 172 7.89 15.38 -22.97
N ILE A 173 8.54 14.41 -22.33
CA ILE A 173 9.74 14.62 -21.52
C ILE A 173 10.86 15.25 -22.35
N THR A 174 11.10 14.74 -23.56
CA THR A 174 12.10 15.31 -24.48
C THR A 174 11.81 16.77 -24.82
N SER A 175 10.54 17.11 -25.06
CA SER A 175 10.12 18.48 -25.37
C SER A 175 10.17 19.39 -24.15
N LEU A 176 9.89 18.84 -22.97
CA LEU A 176 9.84 19.56 -21.70
C LEU A 176 11.23 20.02 -21.27
N ASN A 177 12.29 19.26 -21.56
CA ASN A 177 13.67 19.57 -21.15
C ASN A 177 14.14 20.98 -21.52
N ALA A 178 13.62 21.61 -22.57
CA ALA A 178 13.96 22.99 -22.93
C ALA A 178 13.46 24.05 -21.92
N TYR A 179 12.55 23.67 -21.02
CA TYR A 179 11.93 24.53 -20.02
C TYR A 179 12.37 24.21 -18.58
N LEU A 180 13.12 23.12 -18.39
CA LEU A 180 13.50 22.62 -17.08
C LEU A 180 14.89 23.12 -16.69
N THR A 181 15.14 23.10 -15.38
CA THR A 181 16.43 23.45 -14.80
C THR A 181 17.36 22.24 -14.80
N ASP A 182 18.57 22.39 -15.34
CA ASP A 182 19.57 21.31 -15.46
C ASP A 182 20.42 21.11 -14.19
N VAL A 183 20.39 22.05 -13.24
CA VAL A 183 21.23 22.04 -12.03
C VAL A 183 20.40 22.28 -10.78
N ALA A 184 20.77 21.59 -9.70
CA ALA A 184 20.29 21.95 -8.37
C ALA A 184 20.78 23.38 -8.05
N SER A 185 19.86 24.23 -7.62
CA SER A 185 20.15 25.54 -7.04
C SER A 185 19.58 25.60 -5.64
N ASN A 186 19.88 26.65 -4.87
CA ASN A 186 19.39 26.79 -3.50
C ASN A 186 17.86 26.67 -3.40
N ASP A 187 17.15 27.01 -4.49
CA ASP A 187 15.69 27.11 -4.51
C ASP A 187 15.03 26.21 -5.57
N ALA A 188 15.75 25.28 -6.23
CA ALA A 188 15.16 24.37 -7.22
C ALA A 188 15.97 23.09 -7.42
N GLN A 189 15.29 21.96 -7.57
CA GLN A 189 15.93 20.69 -7.93
C GLN A 189 16.07 20.55 -9.46
N PRO A 190 16.94 19.64 -9.95
CA PRO A 190 16.96 19.28 -11.36
C PRO A 190 15.57 18.84 -11.82
N ASN A 191 15.24 19.10 -13.08
CA ASN A 191 13.92 18.81 -13.68
C ASN A 191 12.74 19.63 -13.11
N SER A 192 12.98 20.66 -12.30
CA SER A 192 11.97 21.68 -11.96
C SER A 192 11.80 22.70 -13.09
N LEU A 193 10.59 23.24 -13.25
CA LEU A 193 10.32 24.26 -14.27
C LEU A 193 11.10 25.55 -13.97
N SER A 194 11.90 26.03 -14.93
CA SER A 194 12.66 27.25 -14.71
C SER A 194 11.75 28.46 -14.53
N GLN A 195 12.13 29.35 -13.60
CA GLN A 195 11.28 30.44 -13.10
C GLN A 195 10.61 31.29 -14.19
N GLN A 196 11.33 31.56 -15.29
CA GLN A 196 10.84 32.38 -16.41
C GLN A 196 9.69 31.75 -17.22
N PHE A 197 9.47 30.43 -17.11
CA PHE A 197 8.50 29.70 -17.93
C PHE A 197 7.16 29.45 -17.23
N TRP A 198 7.02 29.80 -15.95
CA TRP A 198 5.74 29.68 -15.24
C TRP A 198 4.56 30.38 -15.93
N PRO A 199 4.68 31.62 -16.45
CA PRO A 199 3.60 32.22 -17.24
C PRO A 199 3.17 31.35 -18.44
N ALA A 200 4.14 30.73 -19.12
CA ALA A 200 3.90 29.90 -20.30
C ALA A 200 3.31 28.52 -19.97
N ALA A 201 3.47 28.03 -18.74
CA ALA A 201 2.81 26.81 -18.27
C ALA A 201 1.29 27.00 -18.14
N PHE A 202 0.83 28.22 -17.87
CA PHE A 202 -0.60 28.54 -17.75
C PHE A 202 -1.22 29.18 -19.00
N ASP A 203 -0.43 29.42 -20.06
CA ASP A 203 -0.94 29.92 -21.34
C ASP A 203 -1.42 28.78 -22.25
N SER A 204 -2.73 28.68 -22.45
CA SER A 204 -3.37 27.70 -23.35
C SER A 204 -2.86 27.71 -24.80
N GLN A 205 -2.28 28.82 -25.26
CA GLN A 205 -1.71 28.95 -26.61
C GLN A 205 -0.25 28.48 -26.67
N HIS A 206 0.43 28.42 -25.53
CA HIS A 206 1.82 28.01 -25.46
C HIS A 206 1.93 26.47 -25.36
N PRO A 207 2.86 25.81 -26.09
CA PRO A 207 3.01 24.35 -26.05
C PRO A 207 3.25 23.78 -24.65
N LEU A 208 3.99 24.51 -23.80
CA LEU A 208 4.32 24.11 -22.43
C LEU A 208 3.08 23.77 -21.58
N ASN A 209 1.98 24.49 -21.75
CA ASN A 209 0.74 24.22 -20.99
C ASN A 209 0.26 22.77 -21.19
N LYS A 210 0.28 22.27 -22.44
CA LYS A 210 -0.10 20.89 -22.75
C LYS A 210 0.92 19.86 -22.27
N LEU A 211 2.21 20.21 -22.29
CA LEU A 211 3.27 19.35 -21.79
C LEU A 211 3.14 19.15 -20.27
N ILE A 212 2.92 20.22 -19.51
CA ILE A 212 2.69 20.16 -18.06
C ILE A 212 1.40 19.42 -17.74
N ALA A 213 0.29 19.71 -18.44
CA ALA A 213 -0.97 18.98 -18.27
C ALA A 213 -0.80 17.47 -18.50
N THR A 214 0.02 17.06 -19.49
CA THR A 214 0.32 15.64 -19.68
C THR A 214 1.07 15.05 -18.49
N CYS A 215 2.01 15.78 -17.88
CA CYS A 215 2.78 15.28 -16.75
C CYS A 215 1.96 15.19 -15.46
N LEU A 216 0.99 16.09 -15.25
CA LEU A 216 0.30 16.28 -13.96
C LEU A 216 -1.18 15.88 -13.97
N ASP A 217 -1.86 15.84 -15.11
CA ASP A 217 -3.32 15.70 -15.17
C ASP A 217 -3.75 14.98 -16.47
N TYR A 218 -3.12 13.84 -16.75
CA TYR A 218 -3.44 13.07 -17.95
C TYR A 218 -4.77 12.31 -17.76
N PRO A 219 -5.73 12.39 -18.69
CA PRO A 219 -7.15 12.19 -18.40
C PRO A 219 -7.58 10.75 -18.11
N THR A 220 -6.75 9.74 -18.38
CA THR A 220 -7.12 8.34 -18.14
C THR A 220 -5.90 7.47 -17.90
N MET A 221 -6.05 6.49 -17.02
CA MET A 221 -5.07 5.42 -16.81
C MET A 221 -5.33 4.19 -17.69
N THR A 222 -6.37 4.21 -18.53
CA THR A 222 -6.72 3.05 -19.36
C THR A 222 -5.60 2.75 -20.36
N LEU A 223 -4.87 1.65 -20.11
CA LEU A 223 -3.75 1.24 -20.95
C LEU A 223 -4.22 0.62 -22.27
N THR A 224 -4.53 1.47 -23.24
CA THR A 224 -4.67 1.09 -24.65
C THR A 224 -3.30 1.05 -25.34
N GLU A 225 -3.19 0.44 -26.53
CA GLU A 225 -1.94 0.47 -27.32
C GLU A 225 -1.42 1.90 -27.62
N LEU A 226 -2.30 2.89 -27.56
CA LEU A 226 -1.97 4.30 -27.80
C LEU A 226 -1.61 5.06 -26.51
N HIS A 227 -1.81 4.45 -25.34
CA HIS A 227 -1.44 5.06 -24.07
C HIS A 227 0.08 5.20 -23.98
N PRO A 228 0.65 6.36 -23.58
CA PRO A 228 2.10 6.54 -23.53
C PRO A 228 2.83 5.48 -22.70
N HIS A 229 2.19 5.04 -21.61
CA HIS A 229 2.77 4.00 -20.76
C HIS A 229 2.83 2.59 -21.37
N SER A 230 2.13 2.32 -22.48
CA SER A 230 2.14 1.00 -23.12
C SER A 230 3.47 0.68 -23.83
N ALA A 231 4.36 1.67 -23.97
CA ALA A 231 5.65 1.53 -24.64
C ALA A 231 6.85 1.82 -23.71
N LEU A 232 6.64 1.81 -22.39
CA LEU A 232 7.71 2.08 -21.43
C LEU A 232 8.82 1.03 -21.53
N LYS A 233 10.07 1.51 -21.42
CA LYS A 233 11.27 0.68 -21.37
C LYS A 233 11.96 0.68 -20.02
N VAL A 234 11.62 1.65 -19.19
CA VAL A 234 12.13 1.82 -17.83
C VAL A 234 10.91 1.88 -16.93
N PRO A 235 10.90 1.18 -15.78
CA PRO A 235 9.85 1.27 -14.78
C PRO A 235 9.51 2.72 -14.39
N VAL A 236 8.23 3.06 -14.39
CA VAL A 236 7.69 4.37 -13.97
C VAL A 236 6.66 4.19 -12.85
N VAL A 237 6.87 4.92 -11.76
CA VAL A 237 5.91 5.06 -10.65
C VAL A 237 5.08 6.32 -10.87
N ILE A 238 3.75 6.20 -10.75
CA ILE A 238 2.82 7.31 -10.87
C ILE A 238 1.85 7.39 -9.70
N GLY A 239 1.34 8.58 -9.43
CA GLY A 239 0.23 8.82 -8.50
C GLY A 239 -1.04 9.12 -9.28
N HIS A 240 -1.74 10.17 -8.85
CA HIS A 240 -2.87 10.84 -9.53
C HIS A 240 -4.14 10.00 -9.68
N TYR A 241 -4.08 8.77 -10.18
CA TYR A 241 -5.24 7.93 -10.47
C TYR A 241 -5.71 7.12 -9.26
N PRO A 242 -6.91 7.40 -8.73
CA PRO A 242 -7.50 6.61 -7.64
C PRO A 242 -7.58 5.12 -7.94
N GLN A 243 -7.02 4.29 -7.06
CA GLN A 243 -7.11 2.83 -7.10
C GLN A 243 -8.02 2.33 -5.97
N ASP A 244 -8.85 1.33 -6.28
CA ASP A 244 -9.81 0.72 -5.36
C ASP A 244 -9.59 -0.80 -5.22
N THR A 245 -8.41 -1.27 -5.62
CA THR A 245 -8.02 -2.68 -5.57
C THR A 245 -7.02 -2.91 -4.44
N TYR A 246 -6.74 -4.18 -4.14
CA TYR A 246 -5.54 -4.52 -3.39
C TYR A 246 -4.30 -3.97 -4.14
N PRO A 247 -3.27 -3.46 -3.44
CA PRO A 247 -2.07 -2.94 -4.09
C PRO A 247 -1.37 -3.97 -4.96
N ASP A 248 -1.16 -3.61 -6.23
CA ASP A 248 -0.53 -4.47 -7.23
C ASP A 248 0.04 -3.63 -8.39
N ILE A 249 1.02 -4.18 -9.11
CA ILE A 249 1.60 -3.54 -10.29
C ILE A 249 0.58 -3.54 -11.43
N ILE A 250 0.60 -2.49 -12.26
CA ILE A 250 -0.28 -2.44 -13.45
C ILE A 250 0.29 -3.35 -14.54
N ASN A 251 1.61 -3.30 -14.74
CA ASN A 251 2.39 -4.19 -15.59
C ASN A 251 3.88 -4.16 -15.19
N GLU A 252 4.73 -4.82 -15.96
CA GLU A 252 6.18 -4.91 -15.68
C GLU A 252 6.91 -3.56 -15.64
N GLN A 253 6.37 -2.48 -16.22
CA GLN A 253 6.99 -1.16 -16.25
C GLN A 253 6.16 -0.05 -15.58
N LEU A 254 5.00 -0.37 -15.00
CA LEU A 254 4.11 0.66 -14.46
C LEU A 254 3.48 0.23 -13.14
N VAL A 255 3.53 1.14 -12.17
CA VAL A 255 2.77 1.03 -10.92
C VAL A 255 2.09 2.38 -10.62
N CYS A 256 0.84 2.34 -10.18
CA CYS A 256 0.14 3.50 -9.64
C CYS A 256 -0.04 3.33 -8.14
N ILE A 257 0.39 4.32 -7.36
CA ILE A 257 0.44 4.25 -5.88
C ILE A 257 -0.62 5.12 -5.19
N ASN A 258 -1.63 5.60 -5.92
CA ASN A 258 -2.74 6.37 -5.34
C ASN A 258 -3.92 5.47 -4.95
N TYR A 259 -3.82 4.76 -3.82
CA TYR A 259 -4.89 3.89 -3.29
C TYR A 259 -5.89 4.63 -2.42
N ASN A 260 -6.36 5.80 -2.87
CA ASN A 260 -7.43 6.58 -2.21
C ASN A 260 -7.20 6.96 -0.72
N PRO A 261 -6.00 7.37 -0.28
CA PRO A 261 -5.73 7.63 1.14
C PRO A 261 -6.55 8.79 1.73
N ALA A 262 -7.19 9.62 0.90
CA ALA A 262 -8.17 10.61 1.36
C ALA A 262 -9.39 9.97 2.07
N LYS A 263 -9.82 8.76 1.66
CA LYS A 263 -10.94 8.05 2.30
C LYS A 263 -10.50 7.43 3.62
N GLN A 264 -11.37 7.34 4.62
CA GLN A 264 -10.99 6.85 5.95
C GLN A 264 -10.40 5.43 5.90
N ASP A 265 -11.10 4.49 5.27
CA ASP A 265 -10.79 3.04 5.30
C ASP A 265 -9.66 2.58 4.37
N TYR A 266 -8.95 3.51 3.72
CA TYR A 266 -7.90 3.19 2.75
C TYR A 266 -6.54 3.62 3.30
N PRO A 267 -5.55 2.73 3.42
CA PRO A 267 -4.24 3.12 3.95
C PRO A 267 -3.50 4.04 2.96
N LEU A 268 -2.49 4.75 3.45
CA LEU A 268 -1.48 5.32 2.56
C LEU A 268 -0.53 4.21 2.13
N VAL A 269 -0.38 4.04 0.81
CA VAL A 269 0.42 2.97 0.22
C VAL A 269 1.73 3.53 -0.29
N SER A 270 2.81 2.78 -0.03
CA SER A 270 4.10 2.98 -0.67
C SER A 270 4.49 1.80 -1.55
N PHE A 271 5.34 2.07 -2.53
CA PHE A 271 6.03 1.05 -3.32
C PHE A 271 7.53 1.13 -3.04
N ALA A 272 8.08 0.07 -2.48
CA ALA A 272 9.49 -0.07 -2.15
C ALA A 272 10.26 -0.65 -3.33
N TRP A 273 11.35 0.03 -3.71
CA TRP A 273 12.29 -0.39 -4.73
C TRP A 273 13.68 -0.52 -4.13
N HIS A 274 14.15 -1.76 -4.00
CA HIS A 274 15.43 -2.04 -3.36
C HIS A 274 16.58 -2.12 -4.37
N GLN A 275 17.57 -1.26 -4.21
CA GLN A 275 18.86 -1.48 -4.87
C GLN A 275 19.67 -2.52 -4.09
N GLY A 276 20.02 -3.63 -4.74
CA GLY A 276 21.07 -4.55 -4.30
C GLY A 276 20.85 -5.32 -2.99
N ARG A 277 19.67 -5.31 -2.35
CA ARG A 277 19.44 -5.98 -1.05
C ARG A 277 18.92 -7.41 -1.12
N LYS A 278 18.16 -7.80 -2.15
CA LYS A 278 17.93 -9.22 -2.44
C LYS A 278 19.13 -9.72 -3.24
N LYS A 279 19.79 -10.80 -2.78
CA LYS A 279 20.94 -11.51 -3.40
C LYS A 279 20.76 -11.94 -4.88
N SER A 280 19.73 -11.46 -5.58
CA SER A 280 19.37 -11.83 -6.95
C SER A 280 19.21 -10.65 -7.91
N LEU A 281 19.40 -9.40 -7.48
CA LEU A 281 19.16 -8.22 -8.32
C LEU A 281 20.43 -7.41 -8.55
N ASP A 282 21.40 -8.05 -9.22
CA ASP A 282 22.40 -7.32 -9.99
C ASP A 282 21.71 -6.78 -11.26
N VAL A 283 20.89 -5.73 -11.11
CA VAL A 283 20.33 -5.01 -12.25
C VAL A 283 21.46 -4.15 -12.82
N GLU A 284 22.31 -4.77 -13.64
CA GLU A 284 23.44 -4.09 -14.30
C GLU A 284 22.96 -3.07 -15.34
N SER A 285 21.70 -3.17 -15.80
CA SER A 285 21.14 -2.29 -16.85
C SER A 285 19.66 -1.97 -16.65
N ALA A 286 19.23 -0.79 -17.12
CA ALA A 286 17.82 -0.37 -17.10
C ALA A 286 16.87 -1.28 -17.91
N GLN A 287 17.40 -2.14 -18.78
CA GLN A 287 16.60 -3.07 -19.60
C GLN A 287 16.15 -4.30 -18.80
N ASP A 288 16.82 -4.59 -17.68
CA ASP A 288 16.53 -5.75 -16.83
C ASP A 288 15.64 -5.35 -15.62
N ALA A 289 15.29 -4.08 -15.49
CA ALA A 289 14.47 -3.56 -14.41
C ALA A 289 12.97 -3.78 -14.69
N GLN A 290 12.28 -4.44 -13.75
CA GLN A 290 10.83 -4.70 -13.81
C GLN A 290 10.18 -4.38 -12.47
N MET A 291 8.92 -3.95 -12.48
CA MET A 291 8.14 -3.61 -11.27
C MET A 291 7.92 -4.79 -10.33
N SER A 292 7.93 -6.02 -10.84
CA SER A 292 7.85 -7.26 -10.05
C SER A 292 8.98 -7.44 -9.03
N LEU A 293 10.02 -6.62 -9.12
CA LEU A 293 11.16 -6.61 -8.22
C LEU A 293 10.95 -5.76 -6.97
N GLY A 294 9.98 -4.86 -7.00
CA GLY A 294 9.57 -4.06 -5.85
C GLY A 294 8.47 -4.75 -5.05
N GLU A 295 8.11 -4.13 -3.93
CA GLU A 295 7.04 -4.61 -3.05
C GLU A 295 6.22 -3.43 -2.52
N PHE A 296 4.93 -3.67 -2.24
CA PHE A 296 4.05 -2.67 -1.64
C PHE A 296 4.17 -2.73 -0.12
N CYS A 297 4.16 -1.58 0.54
CA CYS A 297 4.14 -1.47 2.00
C CYS A 297 3.05 -0.48 2.43
N PHE A 298 2.21 -0.89 3.37
CA PHE A 298 1.14 -0.09 3.96
C PHE A 298 0.76 -0.64 5.34
N ILE A 299 0.17 0.21 6.19
CA ILE A 299 -0.20 -0.21 7.54
C ILE A 299 -1.22 -1.35 7.53
N ASP A 300 -1.09 -2.28 8.48
CA ASP A 300 -1.94 -3.47 8.62
C ASP A 300 -2.01 -4.32 7.34
N GLN A 301 -0.91 -4.39 6.59
CA GLN A 301 -0.83 -5.19 5.38
C GLN A 301 -1.17 -6.66 5.70
N PRO A 302 -2.28 -7.20 5.16
CA PRO A 302 -2.72 -8.53 5.52
C PRO A 302 -1.75 -9.56 4.94
N SER A 303 -1.27 -10.46 5.79
CA SER A 303 -0.54 -11.64 5.34
C SER A 303 -1.53 -12.69 4.83
N ALA A 304 -1.31 -13.18 3.60
CA ALA A 304 -2.12 -14.26 3.05
C ALA A 304 -2.10 -15.49 3.97
N GLU A 305 -0.97 -15.78 4.60
CA GLU A 305 -0.81 -16.89 5.55
C GLU A 305 -1.66 -16.68 6.80
N GLU A 306 -1.60 -15.49 7.42
CA GLU A 306 -2.37 -15.17 8.61
C GLU A 306 -3.87 -15.17 8.33
N CYS A 307 -4.31 -14.53 7.24
CA CYS A 307 -5.73 -14.52 6.84
C CYS A 307 -6.26 -15.94 6.57
N ILE A 308 -5.45 -16.80 5.94
CA ILE A 308 -5.83 -18.20 5.71
C ILE A 308 -5.90 -18.96 7.04
N ALA A 309 -4.94 -18.76 7.95
CA ALA A 309 -4.92 -19.43 9.25
C ALA A 309 -6.13 -19.03 10.12
N GLU A 310 -6.34 -17.73 10.33
CA GLU A 310 -7.46 -17.20 11.12
C GLU A 310 -8.81 -17.55 10.49
N GLY A 311 -8.93 -17.40 9.17
CA GLY A 311 -10.14 -17.78 8.43
C GLY A 311 -10.46 -19.27 8.56
N THR A 312 -9.44 -20.12 8.54
CA THR A 312 -9.60 -21.57 8.73
C THR A 312 -10.06 -21.89 10.15
N GLU A 313 -9.46 -21.30 11.18
CA GLU A 313 -9.87 -21.49 12.57
C GLU A 313 -11.34 -21.09 12.78
N ASN A 314 -11.72 -19.90 12.32
CA ASN A 314 -13.09 -19.38 12.42
C ASN A 314 -14.10 -20.29 11.69
N LEU A 315 -13.76 -20.81 10.51
CA LEU A 315 -14.62 -21.74 9.77
C LEU A 315 -14.80 -23.08 10.50
N LEU A 316 -13.73 -23.63 11.06
CA LEU A 316 -13.79 -24.90 11.81
C LEU A 316 -14.59 -24.75 13.10
N ASP A 317 -14.41 -23.66 13.83
CA ASP A 317 -15.18 -23.34 15.03
C ASP A 317 -16.66 -23.13 14.73
N ALA A 318 -16.98 -22.42 13.63
CA ALA A 318 -18.34 -22.26 13.16
C ALA A 318 -18.99 -23.62 12.88
N ILE A 319 -18.31 -24.51 12.15
CA ILE A 319 -18.80 -25.87 11.88
C ILE A 319 -19.09 -26.61 13.20
N VAL A 320 -18.14 -26.65 14.13
CA VAL A 320 -18.30 -27.36 15.40
C VAL A 320 -19.45 -26.77 16.23
N SER A 321 -19.61 -25.44 16.24
CA SER A 321 -20.65 -24.75 16.99
C SER A 321 -22.07 -25.05 16.49
N THR A 322 -22.21 -25.42 15.22
CA THR A 322 -23.52 -25.80 14.63
C THR A 322 -23.92 -27.25 14.91
N LEU A 323 -23.00 -28.08 15.40
CA LEU A 323 -23.31 -29.47 15.73
C LEU A 323 -24.17 -29.55 16.99
N ASP A 324 -25.14 -30.45 16.96
CA ASP A 324 -25.99 -30.70 18.12
C ASP A 324 -25.15 -31.11 19.33
N THR A 325 -25.52 -30.59 20.50
CA THR A 325 -24.83 -30.95 21.73
C THR A 325 -25.14 -32.42 22.06
N PRO A 326 -24.13 -33.27 22.34
CA PRO A 326 -24.35 -34.68 22.60
C PRO A 326 -25.31 -34.91 23.77
N GLN A 327 -26.37 -35.68 23.57
CA GLN A 327 -27.23 -36.17 24.66
C GLN A 327 -26.60 -37.39 25.34
N LEU A 328 -25.41 -37.21 25.92
CA LEU A 328 -24.68 -38.26 26.64
C LEU A 328 -24.67 -37.97 28.14
N ASP A 329 -24.71 -39.02 28.96
CA ASP A 329 -24.39 -38.86 30.38
C ASP A 329 -22.91 -38.46 30.56
N GLU A 330 -22.64 -37.73 31.64
CA GLU A 330 -21.32 -37.14 31.90
C GLU A 330 -20.21 -38.21 31.95
N ALA A 331 -20.49 -39.40 32.51
CA ALA A 331 -19.49 -40.46 32.61
C ALA A 331 -19.20 -41.09 31.24
N ALA A 332 -20.21 -41.20 30.36
CA ALA A 332 -20.05 -41.66 28.99
C ALA A 332 -19.24 -40.66 28.16
N LEU A 333 -19.51 -39.36 28.31
CA LEU A 333 -18.77 -38.30 27.63
C LEU A 333 -17.29 -38.28 28.04
N ILE A 334 -16.99 -38.39 29.33
CA ILE A 334 -15.60 -38.48 29.83
C ILE A 334 -14.86 -39.69 29.21
N ARG A 335 -15.49 -40.87 29.21
CA ARG A 335 -14.89 -42.07 28.60
C ARG A 335 -14.65 -41.91 27.09
N LEU A 336 -15.49 -41.14 26.40
CA LEU A 336 -15.34 -40.87 24.97
C LEU A 336 -14.19 -39.88 24.73
N HIS A 337 -14.12 -38.79 25.50
CA HIS A 337 -13.00 -37.85 25.47
C HIS A 337 -11.65 -38.55 25.68
N ASP A 338 -11.55 -39.47 26.64
CA ASP A 338 -10.32 -40.23 26.90
C ASP A 338 -9.90 -41.06 25.68
N LYS A 339 -10.87 -41.74 25.02
CA LYS A 339 -10.61 -42.55 23.82
C LYS A 339 -10.23 -41.70 22.61
N VAL A 340 -10.82 -40.52 22.47
CA VAL A 340 -10.46 -39.54 21.44
C VAL A 340 -9.04 -39.04 21.70
N ALA A 341 -8.72 -38.60 22.92
CA ALA A 341 -7.39 -38.13 23.30
C ALA A 341 -6.30 -39.17 23.01
N ILE A 342 -6.54 -40.44 23.36
CA ILE A 342 -5.62 -41.54 23.04
C ILE A 342 -5.41 -41.65 21.52
N SER A 343 -6.50 -41.66 20.74
CA SER A 343 -6.39 -41.82 19.28
C SER A 343 -5.66 -40.65 18.62
N LEU A 344 -5.86 -39.42 19.10
CA LEU A 344 -5.12 -38.24 18.63
C LEU A 344 -3.61 -38.37 18.90
N CYS A 345 -3.21 -38.88 20.06
CA CYS A 345 -1.81 -39.04 20.45
C CYS A 345 -1.11 -40.27 19.85
N THR A 346 -1.83 -41.33 19.49
CA THR A 346 -1.21 -42.60 19.07
C THR A 346 -1.37 -42.95 17.60
N GLU A 347 -2.43 -42.48 16.94
CA GLU A 347 -2.79 -42.90 15.58
C GLU A 347 -2.78 -41.74 14.59
N TRP A 348 -3.27 -40.57 15.00
CA TRP A 348 -3.25 -39.38 14.18
C TRP A 348 -1.90 -38.66 14.24
N ASP A 349 -1.45 -38.30 15.45
CA ASP A 349 -0.16 -37.68 15.83
C ASP A 349 0.62 -37.00 14.69
N PRO A 350 0.06 -35.94 14.07
CA PRO A 350 0.68 -35.25 12.94
C PRO A 350 2.03 -34.58 13.28
N LEU A 351 2.28 -34.32 14.57
CA LEU A 351 3.53 -33.72 15.08
C LEU A 351 4.55 -34.78 15.51
N GLY A 352 4.16 -36.06 15.54
CA GLY A 352 5.03 -37.16 15.95
C GLY A 352 5.52 -37.07 17.40
N ILE A 353 4.75 -36.42 18.28
CA ILE A 353 5.13 -36.18 19.69
C ILE A 353 5.22 -37.50 20.44
N LYS A 354 4.34 -38.47 20.11
CA LYS A 354 4.29 -39.82 20.71
C LYS A 354 4.25 -39.81 22.23
N GLN A 355 3.51 -38.88 22.83
CA GLN A 355 3.32 -38.77 24.28
C GLN A 355 1.85 -38.86 24.66
N THR A 356 1.59 -39.22 25.92
CA THR A 356 0.24 -39.24 26.48
C THR A 356 -0.28 -37.80 26.67
N MET A 357 -1.56 -37.60 26.37
CA MET A 357 -2.22 -36.30 26.51
C MET A 357 -2.11 -35.75 27.94
N HIS A 358 -1.72 -34.47 28.07
CA HIS A 358 -1.68 -33.71 29.32
C HIS A 358 -2.24 -32.29 29.09
N ALA A 359 -2.42 -31.50 30.15
CA ALA A 359 -3.08 -30.19 30.07
C ALA A 359 -2.45 -29.20 29.07
N ARG A 360 -1.12 -29.26 28.85
CA ARG A 360 -0.40 -28.40 27.88
C ARG A 360 -0.12 -29.08 26.53
N HIS A 361 -0.78 -30.20 26.25
CA HIS A 361 -0.49 -30.96 25.02
C HIS A 361 -1.18 -30.25 23.84
N PRO A 362 -0.54 -30.08 22.67
CA PRO A 362 -1.10 -29.32 21.55
C PRO A 362 -2.43 -29.90 21.03
N TYR A 363 -2.66 -31.20 21.22
CA TYR A 363 -3.94 -31.84 20.83
C TYR A 363 -5.03 -31.76 21.89
N GLN A 364 -4.75 -31.26 23.10
CA GLN A 364 -5.74 -31.20 24.17
C GLN A 364 -6.95 -30.32 23.81
N PRO A 365 -6.77 -29.13 23.18
CA PRO A 365 -7.90 -28.31 22.75
C PRO A 365 -8.80 -29.01 21.72
N LEU A 366 -8.24 -29.95 20.94
CA LEU A 366 -8.94 -30.65 19.87
C LEU A 366 -9.86 -31.78 20.37
N VAL A 367 -9.71 -32.24 21.61
CA VAL A 367 -10.46 -33.41 22.11
C VAL A 367 -11.97 -33.19 22.06
N LYS A 368 -12.43 -32.03 22.52
CA LYS A 368 -13.86 -31.68 22.53
C LYS A 368 -14.44 -31.55 21.11
N PRO A 369 -13.89 -30.71 20.21
CA PRO A 369 -14.44 -30.58 18.86
C PRO A 369 -14.39 -31.89 18.07
N VAL A 370 -13.30 -32.67 18.16
CA VAL A 370 -13.18 -33.98 17.52
C VAL A 370 -14.24 -34.96 18.05
N THR A 371 -14.56 -34.89 19.34
CA THR A 371 -15.61 -35.74 19.93
C THR A 371 -16.99 -35.38 19.39
N GLN A 372 -17.31 -34.09 19.29
CA GLN A 372 -18.57 -33.63 18.69
C GLN A 372 -18.70 -34.07 17.23
N LEU A 373 -17.63 -33.88 16.44
CA LEU A 373 -17.56 -34.32 15.05
C LEU A 373 -17.66 -35.84 14.88
N ALA A 374 -17.07 -36.62 15.79
CA ALA A 374 -17.22 -38.08 15.78
C ALA A 374 -18.67 -38.51 16.07
N LEU A 375 -19.37 -37.79 16.96
CA LEU A 375 -20.76 -38.06 17.31
C LEU A 375 -21.76 -37.63 16.23
N ASP A 376 -21.39 -36.69 15.37
CA ASP A 376 -22.17 -36.29 14.19
C ASP A 376 -22.27 -37.42 13.12
N GLN A 377 -21.52 -38.51 13.28
CA GLN A 377 -21.54 -39.69 12.41
C GLN A 377 -21.14 -39.44 10.94
N ASP A 378 -20.56 -38.28 10.64
CA ASP A 378 -19.99 -37.96 9.34
C ASP A 378 -18.46 -38.16 9.34
N THR A 379 -18.02 -39.31 8.81
CA THR A 379 -16.59 -39.67 8.76
C THR A 379 -15.80 -38.74 7.83
N ASP A 380 -16.41 -38.29 6.73
CA ASP A 380 -15.73 -37.45 5.74
C ASP A 380 -15.48 -36.06 6.31
N LYS A 381 -16.47 -35.51 7.02
CA LYS A 381 -16.34 -34.24 7.75
C LYS A 381 -15.26 -34.30 8.83
N LEU A 382 -15.23 -35.36 9.65
CA LEU A 382 -14.19 -35.53 10.66
C LEU A 382 -12.80 -35.74 10.03
N THR A 383 -12.72 -36.45 8.89
CA THR A 383 -11.47 -36.62 8.14
C THR A 383 -10.94 -35.26 7.66
N ALA A 384 -11.80 -34.44 7.06
CA ALA A 384 -11.44 -33.11 6.58
C ALA A 384 -10.98 -32.21 7.73
N TYR A 385 -11.72 -32.19 8.86
CA TYR A 385 -11.35 -31.43 10.05
C TYR A 385 -9.93 -31.77 10.52
N LEU A 386 -9.63 -33.06 10.72
CA LEU A 386 -8.31 -33.50 11.17
C LEU A 386 -7.20 -33.14 10.17
N ALA A 387 -7.46 -33.24 8.87
CA ALA A 387 -6.47 -32.89 7.86
C ALA A 387 -6.20 -31.36 7.83
N ILE A 388 -7.25 -30.55 7.90
CA ILE A 388 -7.17 -29.08 7.87
C ILE A 388 -6.46 -28.55 9.13
N VAL A 389 -6.87 -29.01 10.32
CA VAL A 389 -6.22 -28.63 11.60
C VAL A 389 -4.73 -28.95 11.56
N SER A 390 -4.37 -30.14 11.06
CA SER A 390 -2.96 -30.51 10.98
C SER A 390 -2.15 -29.54 10.11
N ARG A 391 -2.70 -29.13 8.96
CA ARG A 391 -2.00 -28.24 8.03
C ARG A 391 -1.94 -26.79 8.49
N PHE A 392 -3.04 -26.25 9.01
CA PHE A 392 -3.18 -24.81 9.23
C PHE A 392 -3.09 -24.37 10.69
N GLN A 393 -3.41 -25.24 11.66
CA GLN A 393 -3.28 -24.91 13.09
C GLN A 393 -2.03 -25.53 13.73
N LEU A 394 -1.59 -26.69 13.22
CA LEU A 394 -0.40 -27.39 13.71
C LEU A 394 0.80 -27.26 12.76
N GLU A 395 0.62 -26.57 11.61
CA GLU A 395 1.67 -26.23 10.64
C GLU A 395 2.57 -27.43 10.25
N THR A 396 1.97 -28.59 9.91
CA THR A 396 2.73 -29.80 9.55
C THR A 396 2.56 -30.23 8.09
N ASP A 397 3.69 -30.52 7.44
CA ASP A 397 3.78 -30.99 6.04
C ASP A 397 3.94 -32.52 5.93
N ASN A 398 3.36 -33.28 6.86
CA ASN A 398 3.50 -34.74 6.86
C ASN A 398 2.82 -35.39 5.64
N ASN A 399 3.59 -36.04 4.77
CA ASN A 399 3.12 -36.69 3.54
C ASN A 399 2.08 -37.82 3.71
N ASN A 400 1.82 -38.29 4.94
CA ASN A 400 0.82 -39.35 5.22
C ASN A 400 -0.39 -38.84 6.01
N LEU A 401 -0.54 -37.52 6.12
CA LEU A 401 -1.50 -36.84 6.99
C LEU A 401 -2.95 -37.06 6.59
N GLU A 402 -3.26 -37.09 5.30
CA GLU A 402 -4.60 -37.35 4.79
C GLU A 402 -5.05 -38.78 5.16
N ASN A 403 -4.13 -39.73 5.02
CA ASN A 403 -4.41 -41.15 5.29
C ASN A 403 -4.46 -41.44 6.80
N SER A 404 -3.62 -40.80 7.62
CA SER A 404 -3.73 -40.92 9.09
C SER A 404 -5.02 -40.26 9.60
N SER A 405 -5.40 -39.11 9.03
CA SER A 405 -6.66 -38.42 9.35
C SER A 405 -7.86 -39.29 9.01
N LEU A 406 -7.92 -39.88 7.82
CA LEU A 406 -9.01 -40.78 7.40
C LEU A 406 -9.14 -42.00 8.32
N LYS A 407 -8.02 -42.67 8.62
CA LYS A 407 -8.02 -43.87 9.48
C LYS A 407 -8.49 -43.54 10.89
N THR A 408 -8.02 -42.42 11.42
CA THR A 408 -8.41 -41.95 12.76
C THR A 408 -9.88 -41.58 12.79
N ALA A 409 -10.36 -40.80 11.81
CA ALA A 409 -11.76 -40.40 11.69
C ALA A 409 -12.68 -41.64 11.61
N TYR A 410 -12.38 -42.57 10.71
CA TYR A 410 -13.16 -43.81 10.55
C TYR A 410 -13.28 -44.60 11.87
N LYS A 411 -12.18 -44.70 12.62
CA LYS A 411 -12.18 -45.35 13.94
C LYS A 411 -13.03 -44.57 14.94
N LEU A 412 -12.82 -43.25 15.05
CA LEU A 412 -13.47 -42.40 16.03
C LEU A 412 -14.98 -42.32 15.80
N THR A 413 -15.43 -42.18 14.56
CA THR A 413 -16.86 -42.17 14.21
C THR A 413 -17.55 -43.46 14.65
N ARG A 414 -16.95 -44.63 14.34
CA ARG A 414 -17.48 -45.93 14.79
C ARG A 414 -17.43 -46.12 16.29
N LEU A 415 -16.39 -45.59 16.94
CA LEU A 415 -16.24 -45.64 18.39
C LEU A 415 -17.35 -44.83 19.06
N ALA A 416 -17.58 -43.59 18.58
CA ALA A 416 -18.64 -42.70 19.03
C ALA A 416 -20.04 -43.26 18.79
N ASN A 417 -20.26 -44.02 17.70
CA ASN A 417 -21.54 -44.67 17.43
C ASN A 417 -21.98 -45.67 18.52
N ASN A 418 -21.07 -46.18 19.36
CA ASN A 418 -21.44 -47.06 20.48
C ASN A 418 -21.98 -46.29 21.70
N TYR A 419 -22.01 -44.96 21.62
CA TYR A 419 -22.47 -44.06 22.67
C TYR A 419 -23.83 -43.43 22.33
N LEU A 420 -24.22 -43.39 21.05
CA LEU A 420 -25.56 -43.03 20.57
C LEU A 420 -26.51 -44.22 20.71
#